data_AF-A0A0G4EF75-F1
#
_entry.id   AF-A0A0G4EF75-F1
#
_cell.length_a   1.000
_cell.length_b   1.000
_cell.length_c   1.000
_cell.angle_alpha   90.00
_cell.angle_beta   90.00
_cell.angle_gamma   90.00
#
_symmetry.space_group_name_H-M   'P 1'
#
loop_
_entity.id
_entity.type
_entity.pdbx_description
1 polymer ?
#
loop_
_entity_poly.entity_id
_entity_poly.type
_entity_poly.pdbx_seq_one_letter_code
_entity_poly.pdbx_strand_id
1 'polypeptide(L)'
;MASGTIKYLAAKGSVAESRTAMLESATSEFCRAVGRLNDVALMEGHSKTFKLIRRAANEKTTKTTKTKLKVEVNSKRRRVDAPPAEPSSGAADPPGLPDLPTDVLRGSLLPFISGHRDDPATLTPHNTIALCRTSEAVGSAVEAALIADIDSIIQRHGLTGVIGYTPLRQSSHGSRLVRRMRLIRLHYVMVTGGDWRGNVPLLRMSKSCGRVQQLPIELTGVDLHQVGSKAVIDSRPPSMRQYALFSHRRGEGMRLRRTANGRDELGGSEVVVHTEQTVPVRYRDRFDAADPPCEHDIFEHGSFRELAIKRLASLSSQLVSSRSYRRRSAECDRIGDLIDQQPPLWDGCRTIDYNHSYGRSHRLVMLCGDREGDEFVAYIWMANWGNGVASIILYTTEAPQQIGSGPAVFPRAVDIAHNKMGDAITLLPKVNELIKTAVGVASSD
;
A
#
# COMPACT_ATOMS: atom_id res chain seq x y z
N MET A 1 -10.89 36.68 -3.24
CA MET A 1 -11.38 35.84 -2.13
C MET A 1 -10.45 35.86 -0.90
N ALA A 2 -9.12 35.69 -1.04
CA ALA A 2 -8.23 35.53 0.11
C ALA A 2 -8.12 36.73 1.08
N SER A 3 -8.15 37.98 0.61
CA SER A 3 -8.17 39.18 1.48
C SER A 3 -9.42 39.26 2.36
N GLY A 4 -10.57 38.74 1.90
CA GLY A 4 -11.81 38.68 2.68
C GLY A 4 -11.70 37.72 3.86
N THR A 5 -11.07 36.56 3.67
CA THR A 5 -10.86 35.55 4.71
C THR A 5 -9.89 36.05 5.80
N ILE A 6 -8.84 36.78 5.43
CA ILE A 6 -7.87 37.32 6.40
C ILE A 6 -8.51 38.40 7.27
N LYS A 7 -9.29 39.31 6.67
CA LYS A 7 -10.06 40.31 7.41
C LYS A 7 -11.10 39.68 8.33
N TYR A 8 -11.76 38.62 7.88
CA TYR A 8 -12.71 37.86 8.70
C TYR A 8 -12.03 37.21 9.92
N LEU A 9 -10.84 36.63 9.76
CA LEU A 9 -10.09 36.01 10.87
C LEU A 9 -9.50 37.04 11.84
N ALA A 10 -9.04 38.19 11.33
CA ALA A 10 -8.61 39.31 12.16
C ALA A 10 -9.77 39.87 13.01
N ALA A 11 -10.95 40.05 12.40
CA ALA A 11 -12.16 40.48 13.09
C ALA A 11 -12.66 39.50 14.17
N LYS A 12 -12.29 38.21 14.06
CA LYS A 12 -12.57 37.17 15.07
C LYS A 12 -11.50 37.09 16.17
N GLY A 13 -10.49 37.98 16.15
CA GLY A 13 -9.37 37.97 17.11
C GLY A 13 -8.42 36.78 16.94
N SER A 14 -8.59 35.98 15.89
CA SER A 14 -7.76 34.79 15.62
C SER A 14 -6.39 35.16 15.04
N VAL A 15 -6.24 36.40 14.57
CA VAL A 15 -5.00 36.98 14.06
C VAL A 15 -4.85 38.36 14.71
N ALA A 16 -3.74 38.58 15.42
CA ALA A 16 -3.42 39.90 15.96
C ALA A 16 -3.38 40.93 14.82
N GLU A 17 -4.01 42.09 15.02
CA GLU A 17 -4.17 43.11 13.98
C GLU A 17 -2.81 43.56 13.39
N SER A 18 -1.75 43.53 14.22
CA SER A 18 -0.35 43.78 13.85
C SER A 18 0.23 42.81 12.82
N ARG A 19 -0.40 41.66 12.60
CA ARG A 19 0.05 40.60 11.66
C ARG A 19 -0.75 40.57 10.37
N THR A 20 -1.83 41.34 10.27
CA THR A 20 -2.76 41.35 9.12
C THR A 20 -2.06 41.79 7.83
N ALA A 21 -1.30 42.88 7.87
CA ALA A 21 -0.58 43.39 6.69
C ALA A 21 0.47 42.41 6.16
N MET A 22 1.17 41.72 7.06
CA MET A 22 2.14 40.68 6.69
C MET A 22 1.45 39.48 6.03
N LEU A 23 0.31 39.05 6.57
CA LEU A 23 -0.50 37.96 6.00
C LEU A 23 -1.13 38.35 4.66
N GLU A 24 -1.63 39.57 4.50
CA GLU A 24 -2.16 40.05 3.23
C GLU A 24 -1.06 40.12 2.16
N SER A 25 0.13 40.59 2.51
CA SER A 25 1.29 40.60 1.61
C SER A 25 1.71 39.19 1.20
N ALA A 26 1.93 38.29 2.17
CA ALA A 26 2.29 36.90 1.92
C ALA A 26 1.23 36.17 1.08
N THR A 27 -0.05 36.46 1.32
CA THR A 27 -1.17 35.86 0.57
C THR A 27 -1.28 36.41 -0.84
N SER A 28 -0.99 37.70 -1.04
CA SER A 28 -0.94 38.32 -2.36
C SER A 28 0.19 37.72 -3.21
N GLU A 29 1.38 37.58 -2.64
CA GLU A 29 2.50 36.91 -3.31
C GLU A 29 2.21 35.43 -3.58
N PHE A 30 1.58 34.74 -2.62
CA PHE A 30 1.12 33.36 -2.82
C PHE A 30 0.12 33.23 -3.97
N CYS A 31 -0.90 34.10 -4.04
CA CYS A 31 -1.87 34.11 -5.14
C CYS A 31 -1.19 34.37 -6.49
N ARG A 32 -0.17 35.23 -6.52
CA ARG A 32 0.64 35.52 -7.71
C ARG A 32 1.47 34.30 -8.14
N ALA A 33 2.04 33.57 -7.19
CA ALA A 33 2.81 32.35 -7.44
C ALA A 33 1.90 31.19 -7.90
N VAL A 34 0.73 31.02 -7.30
CA VAL A 34 -0.28 30.03 -7.69
C VAL A 34 -0.87 30.34 -9.06
N GLY A 35 -1.15 31.61 -9.37
CA GLY A 35 -1.58 32.04 -10.70
C GLY A 35 -0.59 31.60 -11.79
N ARG A 36 0.72 31.78 -11.55
CA ARG A 36 1.79 31.30 -12.44
C ARG A 36 1.88 29.78 -12.54
N LEU A 37 1.50 29.05 -11.48
CA LEU A 37 1.51 27.58 -11.48
C LEU A 37 0.32 26.98 -12.22
N ASN A 38 -0.84 27.62 -12.23
CA ASN A 38 -1.98 27.18 -13.06
C ASN A 38 -1.64 27.24 -14.56
N ASP A 39 -0.84 28.23 -14.98
CA ASP A 39 -0.35 28.33 -16.35
C ASP A 39 0.67 27.22 -16.71
N VAL A 40 1.41 26.70 -15.71
CA VAL A 40 2.40 25.63 -15.88
C VAL A 40 1.78 24.23 -15.74
N ALA A 41 0.77 24.05 -14.88
CA ALA A 41 0.06 22.79 -14.70
C ALA A 41 -0.76 22.39 -15.95
N LEU A 42 -1.14 23.37 -16.78
CA LEU A 42 -1.74 23.16 -18.11
C LEU A 42 -0.77 22.51 -19.11
N MET A 43 0.55 22.51 -18.84
CA MET A 43 1.58 21.99 -19.73
C MET A 43 2.06 20.56 -19.39
N GLU A 44 1.78 20.03 -18.19
CA GLU A 44 2.37 18.75 -17.72
C GLU A 44 1.42 17.53 -17.80
N GLY A 45 0.27 17.66 -18.50
CA GLY A 45 -0.74 16.60 -18.60
C GLY A 45 -0.95 15.93 -19.96
N HIS A 46 -0.55 16.53 -21.09
CA HIS A 46 -1.02 16.06 -22.42
C HIS A 46 -0.03 16.24 -23.60
N SER A 47 1.28 16.13 -23.40
CA SER A 47 2.24 16.29 -24.52
C SER A 47 2.31 15.11 -25.51
N LYS A 48 1.62 13.98 -25.26
CA LYS A 48 1.71 12.76 -26.10
C LYS A 48 0.59 12.56 -27.13
N THR A 49 -0.43 13.43 -27.20
CA THR A 49 -1.59 13.19 -28.09
C THR A 49 -1.90 14.31 -29.10
N PHE A 50 -1.13 15.39 -29.16
CA PHE A 50 -1.32 16.40 -30.20
C PHE A 50 -0.36 16.16 -31.36
N LYS A 51 -0.88 15.50 -32.40
CA LYS A 51 -0.26 15.52 -33.73
C LYS A 51 -0.39 16.96 -34.25
N LEU A 52 0.71 17.69 -34.26
CA LEU A 52 0.77 19.03 -34.84
C LEU A 52 0.35 18.95 -36.31
N ILE A 53 -0.89 19.35 -36.61
CA ILE A 53 -1.35 19.53 -37.99
C ILE A 53 -0.65 20.79 -38.50
N ARG A 54 0.44 20.61 -39.25
CA ARG A 54 1.01 21.70 -40.05
C ARG A 54 -0.01 22.10 -41.11
N ARG A 55 -0.46 23.35 -41.05
CA ARG A 55 -1.15 23.99 -42.17
C ARG A 55 -0.25 23.91 -43.40
N ALA A 56 -0.81 23.40 -44.50
CA ALA A 56 -0.15 23.34 -45.79
C ALA A 56 0.21 24.75 -46.25
N ALA A 57 1.52 25.01 -46.40
CA ALA A 57 2.01 26.06 -47.26
C ALA A 57 2.31 25.44 -48.63
N ASN A 58 1.89 26.14 -49.67
CA ASN A 58 1.98 25.77 -51.07
C ASN A 58 3.42 25.45 -51.52
N GLU A 59 3.48 24.50 -52.47
CA GLU A 59 4.46 24.40 -53.57
C GLU A 59 5.96 24.33 -53.22
N LYS A 60 6.59 23.18 -53.51
CA LYS A 60 7.20 22.94 -54.83
C LYS A 60 7.75 21.51 -54.92
N THR A 61 7.41 20.88 -56.03
CA THR A 61 7.81 19.55 -56.46
C THR A 61 9.31 19.50 -56.76
N THR A 62 10.06 18.66 -56.05
CA THR A 62 11.38 18.23 -56.52
C THR A 62 11.53 16.73 -56.32
N LYS A 63 11.62 16.02 -57.45
CA LYS A 63 11.96 14.60 -57.57
C LYS A 63 13.31 14.33 -56.91
N THR A 64 13.41 13.26 -56.13
CA THR A 64 14.70 12.66 -55.80
C THR A 64 14.66 11.15 -56.00
N THR A 65 15.56 10.72 -56.87
CA THR A 65 15.82 9.37 -57.35
C THR A 65 16.48 8.52 -56.27
N LYS A 66 16.14 7.22 -56.26
CA LYS A 66 16.83 6.16 -55.52
C LYS A 66 18.27 6.01 -55.99
N THR A 67 19.22 5.95 -55.06
CA THR A 67 20.48 5.21 -55.29
C THR A 67 20.94 4.55 -53.99
N LYS A 68 21.10 3.22 -54.07
CA LYS A 68 21.87 2.40 -53.13
C LYS A 68 23.33 2.85 -53.17
N LEU A 69 24.01 2.92 -52.02
CA LEU A 69 25.43 2.57 -51.96
C LEU A 69 25.85 2.23 -50.53
N LYS A 70 26.47 1.07 -50.45
CA LYS A 70 27.13 0.43 -49.32
C LYS A 70 28.58 0.91 -49.34
N VAL A 71 29.06 1.59 -48.30
CA VAL A 71 30.50 1.75 -48.04
C VAL A 71 30.75 1.80 -46.54
N GLU A 72 31.57 0.85 -46.13
CA GLU A 72 32.29 0.68 -44.88
C GLU A 72 33.55 1.57 -44.92
N VAL A 73 33.73 2.51 -43.97
CA VAL A 73 35.04 3.11 -43.67
C VAL A 73 35.12 3.53 -42.20
N ASN A 74 36.07 2.90 -41.51
CA ASN A 74 36.72 3.33 -40.28
C ASN A 74 37.24 4.78 -40.37
N SER A 75 36.92 5.64 -39.40
CA SER A 75 37.75 6.84 -39.17
C SER A 75 37.68 7.36 -37.72
N LYS A 76 38.89 7.46 -37.17
CA LYS A 76 39.30 8.17 -35.95
C LYS A 76 38.66 9.57 -35.89
N ARG A 77 37.94 9.88 -34.81
CA ARG A 77 37.57 11.26 -34.47
C ARG A 77 38.68 11.92 -33.65
N ARG A 78 39.31 12.91 -34.27
CA ARG A 78 40.06 14.00 -33.61
C ARG A 78 39.12 14.80 -32.71
N ARG A 79 39.61 15.14 -31.51
CA ARG A 79 39.09 16.25 -30.70
C ARG A 79 39.26 17.55 -31.49
N VAL A 80 38.20 18.33 -31.55
CA VAL A 80 38.22 19.76 -31.93
C VAL A 80 37.90 20.52 -30.66
N ASP A 81 38.83 21.38 -30.25
CA ASP A 81 38.67 22.29 -29.13
C ASP A 81 37.60 23.34 -29.46
N ALA A 82 36.63 23.48 -28.57
CA ALA A 82 35.63 24.55 -28.61
C ALA A 82 36.17 25.77 -27.83
N PRO A 83 35.98 27.00 -28.33
CA PRO A 83 36.40 28.22 -27.63
C PRO A 83 35.51 28.49 -26.39
N PRO A 84 36.04 29.24 -25.39
CA PRO A 84 35.35 29.48 -24.13
C PRO A 84 34.12 30.37 -24.34
N ALA A 85 33.00 29.93 -23.77
CA ALA A 85 31.77 30.71 -23.70
C ALA A 85 31.94 31.88 -22.73
N GLU A 86 31.54 33.07 -23.18
CA GLU A 86 31.47 34.29 -22.37
C GLU A 86 30.45 34.15 -21.21
N PRO A 87 30.70 34.79 -20.06
CA PRO A 87 29.79 34.77 -18.92
C PRO A 87 28.52 35.55 -19.22
N SER A 88 27.40 34.83 -19.29
CA SER A 88 26.06 35.41 -19.37
C SER A 88 25.77 36.30 -18.16
N SER A 89 25.43 37.54 -18.47
CA SER A 89 24.98 38.61 -17.59
C SER A 89 23.92 38.18 -16.56
N GLY A 90 24.07 38.70 -15.34
CA GLY A 90 23.33 38.35 -14.14
C GLY A 90 21.82 38.59 -14.23
N ALA A 91 21.07 37.52 -13.99
CA ALA A 91 19.76 37.62 -13.38
C ALA A 91 19.98 37.90 -11.88
N ALA A 92 19.58 39.08 -11.42
CA ALA A 92 19.52 39.38 -9.99
C ALA A 92 18.64 38.34 -9.29
N ASP A 93 19.14 37.78 -8.19
CA ASP A 93 18.34 36.92 -7.32
C ASP A 93 17.06 37.67 -6.92
N PRO A 94 15.88 37.04 -7.04
CA PRO A 94 14.64 37.68 -6.62
C PRO A 94 14.77 38.07 -5.14
N PRO A 95 14.24 39.25 -4.74
CA PRO A 95 14.31 39.70 -3.35
C PRO A 95 13.76 38.61 -2.43
N GLY A 96 14.61 38.17 -1.49
CA GLY A 96 14.25 37.15 -0.52
C GLY A 96 13.00 37.59 0.25
N LEU A 97 12.01 36.71 0.30
CA LEU A 97 10.83 36.88 1.14
C LEU A 97 11.28 37.13 2.60
N PRO A 98 10.68 38.10 3.32
CA PRO A 98 10.97 38.28 4.74
C PRO A 98 10.64 37.00 5.52
N ASP A 99 11.52 36.63 6.45
CA ASP A 99 11.32 35.47 7.32
C ASP A 99 10.02 35.61 8.11
N LEU A 100 9.02 34.80 7.76
CA LEU A 100 7.76 34.73 8.50
C LEU A 100 8.02 34.11 9.88
N PRO A 101 7.55 34.72 10.98
CA PRO A 101 7.68 34.14 12.30
C PRO A 101 7.04 32.74 12.37
N THR A 102 7.75 31.79 12.98
CA THR A 102 7.36 30.36 13.05
C THR A 102 5.96 30.14 13.63
N ASP A 103 5.53 31.00 14.54
CA ASP A 103 4.21 30.97 15.17
C ASP A 103 3.09 31.43 14.22
N VAL A 104 3.36 32.34 13.28
CA VAL A 104 2.41 32.69 12.20
C VAL A 104 2.29 31.56 11.18
N LEU A 105 3.43 30.96 10.82
CA LEU A 105 3.42 29.77 9.96
C LEU A 105 2.62 28.63 10.60
N ARG A 106 2.83 28.38 11.90
CA ARG A 106 2.16 27.32 12.63
C ARG A 106 0.70 27.61 12.96
N GLY A 107 0.36 28.84 13.30
CA GLY A 107 -1.00 29.23 13.72
C GLY A 107 -1.94 29.57 12.56
N SER A 108 -1.41 30.04 11.43
CA SER A 108 -2.23 30.56 10.33
C SER A 108 -2.12 29.74 9.05
N LEU A 109 -0.94 29.24 8.69
CA LEU A 109 -0.74 28.49 7.42
C LEU A 109 -0.85 26.98 7.60
N LEU A 110 -0.36 26.42 8.72
CA LEU A 110 -0.47 24.99 8.98
C LEU A 110 -1.92 24.48 9.08
N PRO A 111 -2.93 25.21 9.61
CA PRO A 111 -4.31 24.74 9.58
C PRO A 111 -4.86 24.49 8.16
N PHE A 112 -4.36 25.22 7.16
CA PHE A 112 -4.70 24.96 5.74
C PHE A 112 -3.94 23.76 5.15
N ILE A 113 -2.83 23.36 5.77
CA ILE A 113 -2.01 22.20 5.38
C ILE A 113 -2.37 20.95 6.17
N SER A 114 -2.92 21.09 7.38
CA SER A 114 -3.36 19.97 8.22
C SER A 114 -4.84 19.67 8.02
N GLY A 115 -5.59 20.59 7.36
CA GLY A 115 -7.04 20.52 7.23
C GLY A 115 -7.71 20.59 8.60
N HIS A 116 -8.99 20.97 8.64
CA HIS A 116 -9.78 20.47 9.77
C HIS A 116 -9.70 18.94 9.67
N ARG A 117 -9.28 18.24 10.74
CA ARG A 117 -9.06 16.78 10.74
C ARG A 117 -10.23 15.95 10.17
N ASP A 118 -11.41 16.57 10.08
CA ASP A 118 -12.66 15.96 9.66
C ASP A 118 -13.05 16.27 8.20
N ASP A 119 -12.30 17.11 7.47
CA ASP A 119 -12.57 17.42 6.05
C ASP A 119 -11.36 17.16 5.13
N PRO A 120 -11.28 15.98 4.49
CA PRO A 120 -10.20 15.62 3.57
C PRO A 120 -10.19 16.44 2.27
N ALA A 121 -11.21 17.25 1.98
CA ALA A 121 -11.27 18.07 0.76
C ALA A 121 -10.41 19.35 0.83
N THR A 122 -9.99 19.77 2.03
CA THR A 122 -9.30 21.06 2.24
C THR A 122 -7.81 21.06 1.86
N LEU A 123 -7.24 19.88 1.64
CA LEU A 123 -5.79 19.67 1.51
C LEU A 123 -5.45 19.27 0.07
N THR A 124 -5.35 20.25 -0.84
CA THR A 124 -4.85 19.95 -2.20
C THR A 124 -3.31 19.91 -2.17
N PRO A 125 -2.66 18.80 -2.60
CA PRO A 125 -1.20 18.72 -2.63
C PRO A 125 -0.54 19.86 -3.41
N HIS A 126 -1.25 20.45 -4.38
CA HIS A 126 -0.74 21.54 -5.22
C HIS A 126 -0.40 22.81 -4.42
N ASN A 127 -1.22 23.19 -3.43
CA ASN A 127 -0.97 24.39 -2.62
C ASN A 127 0.26 24.22 -1.73
N THR A 128 0.41 23.06 -1.10
CA THR A 128 1.57 22.74 -0.25
C THR A 128 2.87 22.71 -1.06
N ILE A 129 2.81 22.18 -2.29
CA ILE A 129 3.95 22.13 -3.22
C ILE A 129 4.41 23.54 -3.61
N ALA A 130 3.47 24.43 -3.91
CA ALA A 130 3.76 25.82 -4.23
C ALA A 130 4.47 26.53 -3.06
N LEU A 131 3.94 26.40 -1.84
CA LEU A 131 4.52 26.98 -0.63
C LEU A 131 5.95 26.47 -0.36
N CYS A 132 6.19 25.17 -0.53
CA CYS A 132 7.52 24.59 -0.32
C CYS A 132 8.57 25.08 -1.32
N ARG A 133 8.17 25.67 -2.45
CA ARG A 133 9.07 26.21 -3.49
C ARG A 133 9.40 27.68 -3.27
N THR A 134 8.51 28.45 -2.63
CA THR A 134 8.66 29.91 -2.53
C THR A 134 9.48 30.37 -1.33
N SER A 135 9.54 29.59 -0.26
CA SER A 135 10.35 29.93 0.92
C SER A 135 10.89 28.70 1.62
N GLU A 136 12.18 28.74 1.95
CA GLU A 136 12.87 27.64 2.64
C GLU A 136 12.40 27.49 4.09
N ALA A 137 12.12 28.60 4.77
CA ALA A 137 11.55 28.61 6.11
C ALA A 137 10.16 27.95 6.12
N VAL A 138 9.30 28.33 5.16
CA VAL A 138 7.96 27.73 4.98
C VAL A 138 8.09 26.24 4.67
N GLY A 139 8.94 25.87 3.73
CA GLY A 139 9.16 24.47 3.36
C GLY A 139 9.65 23.62 4.54
N SER A 140 10.51 24.16 5.38
CA SER A 140 11.01 23.48 6.59
C SER A 140 9.93 23.34 7.66
N ALA A 141 9.09 24.36 7.85
CA ALA A 141 7.95 24.29 8.77
C ALA A 141 6.90 23.27 8.33
N VAL A 142 6.58 23.23 7.02
CA VAL A 142 5.71 22.21 6.42
C VAL A 142 6.28 20.81 6.65
N GLU A 143 7.57 20.63 6.41
CA GLU A 143 8.25 19.35 6.57
C GLU A 143 8.18 18.83 8.02
N ALA A 144 8.46 19.70 8.99
CA ALA A 144 8.38 19.36 10.41
C ALA A 144 6.95 18.98 10.83
N ALA A 145 5.94 19.67 10.31
CA ALA A 145 4.53 19.36 10.57
C ALA A 145 4.14 18.00 9.98
N LEU A 146 4.49 17.74 8.72
CA LEU A 146 4.23 16.46 8.06
C LEU A 146 4.87 15.29 8.80
N ILE A 147 6.11 15.45 9.29
CA ILE A 147 6.80 14.44 10.10
C ILE A 147 6.03 14.15 11.38
N ALA A 148 5.61 15.20 12.11
CA ALA A 148 4.85 15.05 13.36
C ALA A 148 3.50 14.35 13.12
N ASP A 149 2.80 14.69 12.03
CA ASP A 149 1.52 14.07 11.68
C ASP A 149 1.68 12.61 11.25
N ILE A 150 2.69 12.30 10.42
CA ILE A 150 3.03 10.91 10.04
C ILE A 150 3.38 10.09 11.30
N ASP A 151 4.23 10.61 12.19
CA ASP A 151 4.60 9.95 13.45
C ASP A 151 3.35 9.71 14.32
N SER A 152 2.42 10.67 14.38
CA SER A 152 1.15 10.51 15.09
C SER A 152 0.27 9.41 14.51
N ILE A 153 0.18 9.30 13.17
CA ILE A 153 -0.60 8.23 12.51
C ILE A 153 0.04 6.85 12.79
N ILE A 154 1.37 6.75 12.67
CA ILE A 154 2.11 5.51 12.96
C ILE A 154 1.83 5.04 14.38
N GLN A 155 1.96 5.95 15.36
CA GLN A 155 1.71 5.62 16.76
C GLN A 155 0.24 5.25 17.01
N ARG A 156 -0.71 6.07 16.54
CA ARG A 156 -2.16 5.90 16.80
C ARG A 156 -2.71 4.60 16.22
N HIS A 157 -2.19 4.16 15.07
CA HIS A 157 -2.64 2.95 14.38
C HIS A 157 -1.78 1.72 14.72
N GLY A 158 -0.90 1.81 15.73
CA GLY A 158 -0.09 0.67 16.18
C GLY A 158 0.92 0.19 15.14
N LEU A 159 1.35 1.07 14.24
CA LEU A 159 2.34 0.76 13.20
C LEU A 159 3.78 0.88 13.69
N THR A 160 4.00 1.38 14.92
CA THR A 160 5.32 1.45 15.55
C THR A 160 5.97 0.06 15.54
N GLY A 161 7.22 -0.01 15.06
CA GLY A 161 7.94 -1.28 14.91
C GLY A 161 7.54 -2.12 13.69
N VAL A 162 6.52 -1.71 12.93
CA VAL A 162 6.01 -2.42 11.75
C VAL A 162 6.24 -1.63 10.47
N ILE A 163 6.03 -0.31 10.50
CA ILE A 163 6.34 0.61 9.40
C ILE A 163 7.31 1.67 9.91
N GLY A 164 8.36 1.89 9.13
CA GLY A 164 9.33 2.96 9.31
C GLY A 164 9.40 3.78 8.03
N TYR A 165 9.90 5.00 8.12
CA TYR A 165 10.14 5.86 6.96
C TYR A 165 11.42 6.67 7.13
N THR A 166 12.39 6.11 7.86
CA THR A 166 13.67 6.75 8.16
C THR A 166 14.40 7.19 6.89
N PRO A 167 14.46 6.39 5.80
CA PRO A 167 15.07 6.83 4.54
C PRO A 167 14.41 8.07 3.94
N LEU A 168 13.09 8.20 4.06
CA LEU A 168 12.36 9.39 3.60
C LEU A 168 12.59 10.59 4.53
N ARG A 169 12.65 10.32 5.84
CA ARG A 169 12.88 11.34 6.87
C ARG A 169 14.30 11.88 6.86
N GLN A 170 15.31 11.10 6.50
CA GLN A 170 16.73 11.49 6.64
C GLN A 170 17.44 11.67 5.29
N SER A 171 16.74 11.57 4.16
CA SER A 171 17.34 11.67 2.83
C SER A 171 18.14 12.97 2.66
N SER A 172 19.46 12.89 2.82
CA SER A 172 20.42 13.93 2.44
C SER A 172 20.72 13.90 0.95
N HIS A 173 20.39 12.78 0.29
CA HIS A 173 20.58 12.56 -1.12
C HIS A 173 19.38 13.12 -1.90
N GLY A 174 19.65 14.16 -2.69
CA GLY A 174 18.66 14.87 -3.50
C GLY A 174 18.30 16.25 -2.95
N SER A 175 17.57 17.04 -3.73
CA SER A 175 17.13 18.36 -3.29
C SER A 175 16.15 18.25 -2.11
N ARG A 176 16.21 19.21 -1.17
CA ARG A 176 15.24 19.33 -0.06
C ARG A 176 13.80 19.30 -0.56
N LEU A 177 13.56 19.87 -1.74
CA LEU A 177 12.28 19.83 -2.42
C LEU A 177 11.80 18.38 -2.69
N VAL A 178 12.67 17.49 -3.22
CA VAL A 178 12.30 16.09 -3.49
C VAL A 178 11.90 15.36 -2.19
N ARG A 179 12.62 15.62 -1.09
CA ARG A 179 12.27 15.07 0.23
C ARG A 179 10.89 15.55 0.69
N ARG A 180 10.61 16.86 0.59
CA ARG A 180 9.29 17.44 0.91
C ARG A 180 8.17 16.82 0.08
N MET A 181 8.37 16.66 -1.24
CA MET A 181 7.39 16.01 -2.13
C MET A 181 7.08 14.58 -1.70
N ARG A 182 8.10 13.82 -1.30
CA ARG A 182 7.94 12.45 -0.82
C ARG A 182 7.15 12.41 0.49
N LEU A 183 7.44 13.31 1.44
CA LEU A 183 6.71 13.40 2.70
C LEU A 183 5.25 13.81 2.50
N ILE A 184 4.98 14.78 1.62
CA ILE A 184 3.60 15.17 1.24
C ILE A 184 2.85 13.96 0.69
N ARG A 185 3.47 13.19 -0.22
CA ARG A 185 2.85 12.00 -0.81
C ARG A 185 2.64 10.87 0.21
N LEU A 186 3.60 10.63 1.10
CA LEU A 186 3.46 9.64 2.17
C LEU A 186 2.31 10.03 3.11
N HIS A 187 2.31 11.28 3.59
CA HIS A 187 1.25 11.82 4.44
C HIS A 187 -0.12 11.66 3.76
N TYR A 188 -0.23 12.03 2.49
CA TYR A 188 -1.46 11.85 1.72
C TYR A 188 -1.96 10.40 1.72
N VAL A 189 -1.08 9.43 1.43
CA VAL A 189 -1.43 8.00 1.45
C VAL A 189 -1.84 7.56 2.86
N MET A 190 -1.15 8.03 3.90
CA MET A 190 -1.45 7.65 5.28
C MET A 190 -2.80 8.19 5.75
N VAL A 191 -3.11 9.45 5.44
CA VAL A 191 -4.41 10.07 5.77
C VAL A 191 -5.54 9.44 4.97
N THR A 192 -5.41 9.39 3.64
CA THR A 192 -6.45 8.80 2.77
C THR A 192 -6.58 7.29 2.92
N GLY A 193 -5.58 6.64 3.52
CA GLY A 193 -5.62 5.24 3.88
C GLY A 193 -6.59 4.94 5.03
N GLY A 194 -7.07 5.90 5.83
CA GLY A 194 -8.02 5.61 6.92
C GLY A 194 -7.40 4.81 8.07
N ASP A 195 -8.09 3.79 8.59
CA ASP A 195 -7.58 2.98 9.72
C ASP A 195 -6.56 1.93 9.28
N TRP A 196 -5.30 2.12 9.69
CA TRP A 196 -4.18 1.24 9.31
C TRP A 196 -4.00 0.02 10.20
N ARG A 197 -4.71 -0.08 11.34
CA ARG A 197 -4.52 -1.17 12.32
C ARG A 197 -4.62 -2.56 11.70
N GLY A 198 -5.52 -2.72 10.72
CA GLY A 198 -5.70 -3.97 9.97
C GLY A 198 -4.47 -4.44 9.18
N ASN A 199 -3.48 -3.57 8.92
CA ASN A 199 -2.24 -3.98 8.25
C ASN A 199 -1.19 -4.57 9.18
N VAL A 200 -1.28 -4.33 10.49
CA VAL A 200 -0.28 -4.83 11.45
C VAL A 200 -0.18 -6.36 11.38
N PRO A 201 -1.28 -7.14 11.45
CA PRO A 201 -1.22 -8.59 11.33
C PRO A 201 -0.68 -9.03 9.96
N LEU A 202 -1.08 -8.35 8.88
CA LEU A 202 -0.62 -8.66 7.53
C LEU A 202 0.89 -8.46 7.35
N LEU A 203 1.46 -7.40 7.93
CA LEU A 203 2.89 -7.10 7.85
C LEU A 203 3.72 -8.05 8.72
N ARG A 204 3.23 -8.39 9.92
CA ARG A 204 3.83 -9.45 10.78
C ARG A 204 3.84 -10.79 10.06
N MET A 205 2.70 -11.19 9.51
CA MET A 205 2.61 -12.40 8.71
C MET A 205 3.51 -12.38 7.48
N SER A 206 3.74 -11.21 6.86
CA SER A 206 4.68 -11.10 5.74
C SER A 206 6.12 -11.42 6.16
N LYS A 207 6.50 -11.04 7.39
CA LYS A 207 7.78 -11.40 7.99
C LYS A 207 7.84 -12.90 8.28
N SER A 208 6.83 -13.46 8.96
CA SER A 208 6.76 -14.88 9.29
C SER A 208 6.66 -15.79 8.05
N CYS A 209 6.20 -15.26 6.91
CA CYS A 209 6.21 -15.92 5.61
C CYS A 209 7.55 -15.80 4.84
N GLY A 210 8.56 -15.13 5.41
CA GLY A 210 9.85 -14.85 4.75
C GLY A 210 9.75 -13.90 3.54
N ARG A 211 8.61 -13.22 3.35
CA ARG A 211 8.38 -12.28 2.23
C ARG A 211 8.91 -10.89 2.53
N VAL A 212 9.11 -10.59 3.80
CA VAL A 212 9.72 -9.35 4.29
C VAL A 212 10.84 -9.77 5.24
N GLN A 213 12.04 -9.27 5.01
CA GLN A 213 13.22 -9.67 5.79
C GLN A 213 13.15 -9.21 7.25
N GLN A 214 12.63 -8.00 7.49
CA GLN A 214 12.57 -7.41 8.82
C GLN A 214 11.40 -6.44 8.97
N LEU A 215 11.01 -6.23 10.22
CA LEU A 215 10.12 -5.15 10.64
C LEU A 215 10.90 -4.21 11.58
N PRO A 216 10.71 -2.88 11.48
CA PRO A 216 9.78 -2.20 10.57
C PRO A 216 10.21 -2.26 9.09
N ILE A 217 9.24 -2.23 8.18
CA ILE A 217 9.52 -1.98 6.75
C ILE A 217 9.85 -0.51 6.58
N GLU A 218 11.10 -0.22 6.24
CA GLU A 218 11.55 1.14 5.96
C GLU A 218 11.10 1.60 4.57
N LEU A 219 10.08 2.44 4.53
CA LEU A 219 9.53 3.03 3.31
C LEU A 219 10.55 3.97 2.65
N THR A 220 10.59 3.92 1.32
CA THR A 220 11.50 4.66 0.45
C THR A 220 10.74 5.40 -0.65
N GLY A 221 11.46 6.17 -1.47
CA GLY A 221 10.88 6.84 -2.63
C GLY A 221 10.34 5.85 -3.68
N VAL A 222 10.87 4.63 -3.75
CA VAL A 222 10.38 3.59 -4.66
C VAL A 222 8.97 3.16 -4.26
N ASP A 223 8.74 2.95 -2.97
CA ASP A 223 7.42 2.56 -2.45
C ASP A 223 6.35 3.57 -2.82
N LEU A 224 6.65 4.86 -2.57
CA LEU A 224 5.75 5.94 -2.94
C LEU A 224 5.49 5.99 -4.44
N HIS A 225 6.51 5.79 -5.27
CA HIS A 225 6.34 5.74 -6.72
C HIS A 225 5.38 4.62 -7.14
N GLN A 226 5.53 3.42 -6.55
CA GLN A 226 4.73 2.23 -6.88
C GLN A 226 3.25 2.35 -6.50
N VAL A 227 2.88 3.21 -5.56
CA VAL A 227 1.47 3.44 -5.20
C VAL A 227 0.64 3.96 -6.39
N GLY A 228 1.28 4.66 -7.34
CA GLY A 228 0.61 5.25 -8.50
C GLY A 228 0.16 6.69 -8.27
N SER A 229 -0.52 7.28 -9.26
CA SER A 229 -0.95 8.68 -9.23
C SER A 229 -2.01 8.94 -8.14
N LYS A 230 -2.27 10.22 -7.84
CA LYS A 230 -3.36 10.62 -6.93
C LYS A 230 -4.71 10.03 -7.36
N ALA A 231 -5.04 10.07 -8.66
CA ALA A 231 -6.27 9.49 -9.18
C ALA A 231 -6.37 7.97 -8.93
N VAL A 232 -5.25 7.24 -9.04
CA VAL A 232 -5.22 5.80 -8.73
C VAL A 232 -5.47 5.56 -7.24
N ILE A 233 -4.84 6.35 -6.36
CA ILE A 233 -5.07 6.28 -4.90
C ILE A 233 -6.55 6.54 -4.60
N ASP A 234 -7.09 7.64 -5.12
CA ASP A 234 -8.46 8.08 -4.78
C ASP A 234 -9.52 7.11 -5.26
N SER A 235 -9.30 6.46 -6.40
CA SER A 235 -10.22 5.45 -6.93
C SER A 235 -10.20 4.10 -6.20
N ARG A 236 -9.25 3.87 -5.28
CA ARG A 236 -9.17 2.64 -4.48
C ARG A 236 -9.87 2.80 -3.12
N PRO A 237 -10.43 1.74 -2.53
CA PRO A 237 -10.85 1.76 -1.13
C PRO A 237 -9.63 1.90 -0.20
N PRO A 238 -9.83 2.41 1.04
CA PRO A 238 -8.78 2.60 2.03
C PRO A 238 -7.82 1.41 2.21
N SER A 239 -8.31 0.17 2.37
CA SER A 239 -7.47 -1.01 2.56
C SER A 239 -6.51 -1.29 1.38
N MET A 240 -6.96 -1.04 0.15
CA MET A 240 -6.12 -1.17 -1.05
C MET A 240 -5.10 -0.04 -1.18
N ARG A 241 -5.44 1.20 -0.78
CA ARG A 241 -4.49 2.32 -0.71
C ARG A 241 -3.34 2.00 0.23
N GLN A 242 -3.66 1.46 1.40
CA GLN A 242 -2.70 1.03 2.41
C GLN A 242 -1.78 -0.06 1.86
N TYR A 243 -2.39 -1.11 1.29
CA TYR A 243 -1.65 -2.26 0.77
C TYR A 243 -0.73 -1.91 -0.39
N ALA A 244 -1.15 -0.98 -1.27
CA ALA A 244 -0.37 -0.54 -2.42
C ALA A 244 1.05 -0.07 -2.02
N LEU A 245 1.18 0.54 -0.85
CA LEU A 245 2.44 1.12 -0.35
C LEU A 245 3.55 0.08 -0.24
N PHE A 246 3.24 -1.15 0.15
CA PHE A 246 4.24 -2.19 0.42
C PHE A 246 4.03 -3.45 -0.44
N SER A 247 3.00 -3.52 -1.28
CA SER A 247 2.66 -4.72 -2.07
C SER A 247 3.81 -5.25 -2.92
N HIS A 248 4.54 -4.36 -3.59
CA HIS A 248 5.65 -4.69 -4.48
C HIS A 248 6.84 -5.34 -3.78
N ARG A 249 6.99 -5.17 -2.45
CA ARG A 249 8.10 -5.78 -1.70
C ARG A 249 7.93 -7.29 -1.48
N ARG A 250 6.72 -7.82 -1.65
CA ARG A 250 6.40 -9.23 -1.37
C ARG A 250 6.60 -10.17 -2.57
N GLY A 251 7.08 -9.63 -3.69
CA GLY A 251 7.24 -10.36 -4.94
C GLY A 251 6.02 -10.24 -5.87
N GLU A 252 6.18 -10.74 -7.09
CA GLU A 252 5.23 -10.50 -8.18
C GLU A 252 3.82 -11.05 -7.88
N GLY A 253 3.73 -12.24 -7.26
CA GLY A 253 2.45 -12.87 -6.91
C GLY A 253 1.62 -12.12 -5.85
N MET A 254 2.18 -11.08 -5.23
CA MET A 254 1.54 -10.25 -4.20
C MET A 254 1.49 -8.77 -4.57
N ARG A 255 1.92 -8.41 -5.79
CA ARG A 255 1.96 -7.01 -6.21
C ARG A 255 0.57 -6.55 -6.61
N LEU A 256 0.14 -5.42 -6.05
CA LEU A 256 -1.09 -4.74 -6.44
C LEU A 256 -0.77 -3.73 -7.55
N ARG A 257 -1.41 -3.88 -8.72
CA ARG A 257 -1.19 -3.01 -9.89
C ARG A 257 -2.51 -2.47 -10.41
N ARG A 258 -2.44 -1.36 -11.14
CA ARG A 258 -3.55 -0.80 -11.92
C ARG A 258 -3.22 -1.03 -13.40
N THR A 259 -4.10 -1.72 -14.11
CA THR A 259 -3.98 -1.97 -15.55
C THR A 259 -4.25 -0.72 -16.38
N ALA A 260 -3.89 -0.76 -17.66
CA ALA A 260 -4.20 0.32 -18.61
C ALA A 260 -5.72 0.58 -18.75
N ASN A 261 -6.54 -0.44 -18.49
CA ASN A 261 -8.01 -0.34 -18.52
C ASN A 261 -8.59 0.17 -17.20
N GLY A 262 -7.77 0.63 -16.27
CA GLY A 262 -8.24 1.17 -15.00
C GLY A 262 -8.67 0.12 -13.98
N ARG A 263 -8.35 -1.16 -14.18
CA ARG A 263 -8.72 -2.27 -13.29
C ARG A 263 -7.57 -2.67 -12.37
N ASP A 264 -7.85 -2.99 -11.12
CA ASP A 264 -6.82 -3.39 -10.16
C ASP A 264 -6.56 -4.90 -10.27
N GLU A 265 -5.29 -5.30 -10.18
CA GLU A 265 -4.84 -6.70 -10.22
C GLU A 265 -3.94 -7.01 -9.01
N LEU A 266 -4.16 -8.16 -8.39
CA LEU A 266 -3.29 -8.73 -7.36
C LEU A 266 -2.63 -10.00 -7.88
N GLY A 267 -1.31 -9.96 -8.06
CA GLY A 267 -0.55 -11.13 -8.50
C GLY A 267 -0.90 -11.62 -9.90
N GLY A 268 -1.29 -10.69 -10.80
CA GLY A 268 -1.65 -10.98 -12.19
C GLY A 268 -3.14 -11.27 -12.44
N SER A 269 -3.95 -11.25 -11.38
CA SER A 269 -5.38 -11.54 -11.48
C SER A 269 -6.21 -10.36 -11.01
N GLU A 270 -7.31 -10.07 -11.71
CA GLU A 270 -8.21 -8.96 -11.43
C GLU A 270 -8.82 -9.05 -10.02
N VAL A 271 -8.90 -7.90 -9.34
CA VAL A 271 -9.61 -7.74 -8.06
C VAL A 271 -10.83 -6.86 -8.33
N VAL A 272 -12.02 -7.44 -8.21
CA VAL A 272 -13.28 -6.71 -8.33
C VAL A 272 -13.76 -6.35 -6.94
N VAL A 273 -13.75 -5.06 -6.61
CA VAL A 273 -14.23 -4.57 -5.30
C VAL A 273 -15.74 -4.39 -5.34
N HIS A 274 -16.45 -4.99 -4.39
CA HIS A 274 -17.89 -4.78 -4.27
C HIS A 274 -18.20 -3.44 -3.61
N THR A 275 -19.23 -2.79 -4.13
CA THR A 275 -19.93 -1.67 -3.49
C THR A 275 -21.05 -2.20 -2.60
N GLU A 276 -21.67 -1.34 -1.80
CA GLU A 276 -22.84 -1.68 -0.99
C GLU A 276 -24.00 -2.25 -1.84
N GLN A 277 -24.12 -1.81 -3.11
CA GLN A 277 -25.16 -2.26 -4.03
C GLN A 277 -24.81 -3.60 -4.70
N THR A 278 -23.52 -3.88 -4.91
CA THR A 278 -23.05 -5.07 -5.62
C THR A 278 -22.50 -6.15 -4.69
N VAL A 279 -22.58 -5.96 -3.37
CA VAL A 279 -22.09 -6.92 -2.38
C VAL A 279 -22.96 -8.19 -2.38
N PRO A 280 -22.35 -9.39 -2.41
CA PRO A 280 -23.08 -10.65 -2.23
C PRO A 280 -23.87 -10.64 -0.91
N VAL A 281 -25.06 -11.26 -0.91
CA VAL A 281 -26.00 -11.25 0.24
C VAL A 281 -25.30 -11.65 1.55
N ARG A 282 -24.39 -12.62 1.49
CA ARG A 282 -23.67 -13.17 2.64
C ARG A 282 -22.67 -12.23 3.31
N TYR A 283 -22.30 -11.13 2.66
CA TYR A 283 -21.38 -10.13 3.21
C TYR A 283 -22.08 -8.79 3.43
N ARG A 284 -23.39 -8.70 3.17
CA ARG A 284 -24.14 -7.44 3.21
C ARG A 284 -24.26 -6.87 4.62
N ASP A 285 -24.45 -7.75 5.61
CA ASP A 285 -24.55 -7.42 7.03
C ASP A 285 -23.20 -6.97 7.65
N ARG A 286 -22.09 -7.38 7.02
CA ARG A 286 -20.70 -7.07 7.43
C ARG A 286 -19.96 -6.18 6.43
N PHE A 287 -20.68 -5.44 5.60
CA PHE A 287 -20.06 -4.58 4.59
C PHE A 287 -19.28 -3.43 5.27
N ASP A 288 -18.00 -3.31 4.93
CA ASP A 288 -17.14 -2.20 5.35
C ASP A 288 -16.59 -1.48 4.11
N ALA A 289 -17.00 -0.23 3.89
CA ALA A 289 -16.50 0.56 2.75
C ALA A 289 -14.99 0.84 2.82
N ALA A 290 -14.37 0.75 4.02
CA ALA A 290 -12.93 0.91 4.18
C ALA A 290 -12.14 -0.36 3.78
N ASP A 291 -12.77 -1.53 3.88
CA ASP A 291 -12.21 -2.82 3.48
C ASP A 291 -13.27 -3.72 2.85
N PRO A 292 -13.79 -3.32 1.67
CA PRO A 292 -14.96 -3.94 1.09
C PRO A 292 -14.68 -5.40 0.69
N PRO A 293 -15.73 -6.25 0.68
CA PRO A 293 -15.69 -7.55 0.03
C PRO A 293 -15.19 -7.43 -1.41
N CYS A 294 -14.49 -8.44 -1.91
CA CYS A 294 -13.96 -8.44 -3.26
C CYS A 294 -13.95 -9.84 -3.91
N GLU A 295 -13.94 -9.87 -5.23
CA GLU A 295 -13.76 -11.08 -6.02
C GLU A 295 -12.32 -11.15 -6.57
N HIS A 296 -11.72 -12.34 -6.54
CA HIS A 296 -10.38 -12.63 -7.07
C HIS A 296 -10.29 -14.07 -7.57
N ASP A 297 -9.87 -14.29 -8.82
CA ASP A 297 -9.74 -15.63 -9.42
C ASP A 297 -11.01 -16.50 -9.25
N ILE A 298 -12.22 -15.93 -9.32
CA ILE A 298 -13.55 -16.54 -9.07
C ILE A 298 -13.93 -16.80 -7.59
N PHE A 299 -13.10 -16.35 -6.65
CA PHE A 299 -13.36 -16.45 -5.22
C PHE A 299 -13.84 -15.11 -4.67
N GLU A 300 -14.95 -15.12 -3.94
CA GLU A 300 -15.47 -13.99 -3.20
C GLU A 300 -14.90 -14.01 -1.77
N HIS A 301 -14.21 -12.93 -1.40
CA HIS A 301 -13.63 -12.69 -0.10
C HIS A 301 -14.46 -11.67 0.67
N GLY A 302 -14.56 -11.86 1.99
CA GLY A 302 -15.30 -10.94 2.85
C GLY A 302 -14.60 -9.60 3.09
N SER A 303 -13.32 -9.47 2.75
CA SER A 303 -12.58 -8.20 2.70
C SER A 303 -11.34 -8.31 1.79
N PHE A 304 -10.81 -7.18 1.33
CA PHE A 304 -9.54 -7.17 0.58
C PHE A 304 -8.35 -7.60 1.44
N ARG A 305 -8.32 -7.25 2.73
CA ARG A 305 -7.25 -7.72 3.64
C ARG A 305 -7.28 -9.23 3.83
N GLU A 306 -8.47 -9.82 3.93
CA GLU A 306 -8.64 -11.28 3.99
C GLU A 306 -8.09 -11.97 2.73
N LEU A 307 -8.38 -11.43 1.54
CA LEU A 307 -7.78 -11.87 0.28
C LEU A 307 -6.24 -11.80 0.34
N ALA A 308 -5.68 -10.67 0.78
CA ALA A 308 -4.24 -10.47 0.87
C ALA A 308 -3.57 -11.47 1.82
N ILE A 309 -4.19 -11.73 2.98
CA ILE A 309 -3.71 -12.72 3.96
C ILE A 309 -3.75 -14.13 3.36
N LYS A 310 -4.87 -14.54 2.74
CA LYS A 310 -5.00 -15.85 2.11
C LYS A 310 -3.96 -16.07 1.02
N ARG A 311 -3.75 -15.07 0.15
CA ARG A 311 -2.75 -15.14 -0.93
C ARG A 311 -1.33 -15.25 -0.35
N LEU A 312 -1.03 -14.47 0.70
CA LEU A 312 0.26 -14.52 1.39
C LEU A 312 0.56 -15.91 1.97
N ALA A 313 -0.40 -16.49 2.71
CA ALA A 313 -0.33 -17.84 3.26
C ALA A 313 -0.10 -18.89 2.17
N SER A 314 -0.86 -18.82 1.08
CA SER A 314 -0.83 -19.83 0.02
C SER A 314 0.50 -19.85 -0.74
N LEU A 315 1.13 -18.69 -0.93
CA LEU A 315 2.36 -18.56 -1.72
C LEU A 315 3.63 -18.95 -0.97
N SER A 316 3.61 -19.01 0.36
CA SER A 316 4.81 -19.21 1.17
C SER A 316 4.85 -20.55 1.89
N SER A 317 3.74 -21.28 1.98
CA SER A 317 3.64 -22.43 2.87
C SER A 317 3.86 -23.78 2.21
N GLN A 318 4.35 -24.70 3.03
CA GLN A 318 4.57 -26.11 2.75
C GLN A 318 3.45 -26.94 3.36
N LEU A 319 3.12 -28.04 2.70
CA LEU A 319 2.11 -28.98 3.17
C LEU A 319 2.66 -29.81 4.35
N VAL A 320 1.99 -29.75 5.50
CA VAL A 320 2.31 -30.60 6.66
C VAL A 320 1.49 -31.89 6.62
N SER A 321 0.17 -31.75 6.47
CA SER A 321 -0.77 -32.87 6.42
C SER A 321 -2.01 -32.49 5.62
N SER A 322 -2.56 -33.44 4.87
CA SER A 322 -3.81 -33.26 4.11
C SER A 322 -4.69 -34.49 4.29
N ARG A 323 -5.99 -34.25 4.42
CA ARG A 323 -6.99 -35.31 4.36
C ARG A 323 -8.23 -34.83 3.62
N SER A 324 -8.78 -35.73 2.81
CA SER A 324 -10.07 -35.55 2.16
C SER A 324 -10.98 -36.70 2.54
N TYR A 325 -12.22 -36.38 2.84
CA TYR A 325 -13.25 -37.31 3.28
C TYR A 325 -14.35 -37.36 2.22
N ARG A 326 -14.85 -38.58 1.96
CA ARG A 326 -15.90 -38.81 0.98
C ARG A 326 -17.26 -38.46 1.59
N ARG A 327 -18.23 -38.28 0.69
CA ARG A 327 -19.62 -38.01 1.02
C ARG A 327 -20.19 -39.01 2.02
N ARG A 328 -20.93 -38.50 3.02
CA ARG A 328 -21.61 -39.23 4.09
C ARG A 328 -20.69 -39.86 5.14
N SER A 329 -19.44 -39.46 5.24
CA SER A 329 -18.61 -39.82 6.41
C SER A 329 -18.82 -38.79 7.53
N ALA A 330 -18.75 -39.23 8.78
CA ALA A 330 -18.91 -38.35 9.94
C ALA A 330 -17.86 -37.22 9.95
N GLU A 331 -16.66 -37.48 9.41
CA GLU A 331 -15.60 -36.47 9.28
C GLU A 331 -15.90 -35.45 8.18
N CYS A 332 -16.57 -35.85 7.10
CA CYS A 332 -17.02 -34.94 6.07
C CYS A 332 -18.04 -33.94 6.64
N ASP A 333 -19.02 -34.45 7.39
CA ASP A 333 -20.04 -33.63 8.04
C ASP A 333 -19.40 -32.70 9.09
N ARG A 334 -18.47 -33.22 9.89
CA ARG A 334 -17.73 -32.43 10.89
C ARG A 334 -16.89 -31.31 10.29
N ILE A 335 -16.28 -31.50 9.11
CA ILE A 335 -15.58 -30.40 8.41
C ILE A 335 -16.58 -29.36 7.90
N GLY A 336 -17.75 -29.80 7.41
CA GLY A 336 -18.85 -28.91 7.05
C GLY A 336 -19.27 -28.04 8.23
N ASP A 337 -19.52 -28.66 9.39
CA ASP A 337 -19.87 -27.96 10.63
C ASP A 337 -18.79 -26.94 11.04
N LEU A 338 -17.50 -27.31 10.93
CA LEU A 338 -16.39 -26.39 11.21
C LEU A 338 -16.31 -25.23 10.21
N ILE A 339 -16.76 -25.38 8.97
CA ILE A 339 -16.83 -24.29 7.99
C ILE A 339 -18.05 -23.39 8.26
N ASP A 340 -19.15 -23.94 8.75
CA ASP A 340 -20.40 -23.19 8.97
C ASP A 340 -20.46 -22.50 10.34
N GLN A 341 -19.59 -22.87 11.29
CA GLN A 341 -19.45 -22.18 12.59
C GLN A 341 -19.14 -20.69 12.43
N GLN A 342 -19.61 -19.83 13.35
CA GLN A 342 -19.25 -18.41 13.31
C GLN A 342 -17.78 -18.19 13.74
N PRO A 343 -17.02 -17.32 13.05
CA PRO A 343 -15.70 -16.90 13.50
C PRO A 343 -15.70 -16.24 14.90
N PRO A 344 -14.61 -16.35 15.68
CA PRO A 344 -13.43 -17.17 15.42
C PRO A 344 -13.67 -18.66 15.74
N LEU A 345 -13.12 -19.56 14.91
CA LEU A 345 -13.31 -21.01 15.09
C LEU A 345 -12.60 -21.58 16.32
N TRP A 346 -11.39 -21.11 16.61
CA TRP A 346 -10.59 -21.52 17.76
C TRP A 346 -10.07 -20.29 18.50
N ASP A 347 -9.93 -20.39 19.82
CA ASP A 347 -9.58 -19.25 20.65
C ASP A 347 -8.23 -18.62 20.27
N GLY A 348 -8.28 -17.30 20.06
CA GLY A 348 -7.15 -16.50 19.58
C GLY A 348 -6.74 -16.74 18.12
N CYS A 349 -7.43 -17.57 17.35
CA CYS A 349 -7.13 -17.79 15.93
C CYS A 349 -7.93 -16.85 15.02
N ARG A 350 -7.28 -16.32 13.98
CA ARG A 350 -7.96 -15.55 12.93
C ARG A 350 -8.59 -16.51 11.93
N THR A 351 -9.87 -16.31 11.64
CA THR A 351 -10.62 -17.08 10.63
C THR A 351 -10.89 -16.20 9.41
N ILE A 352 -10.72 -16.77 8.22
CA ILE A 352 -10.98 -16.12 6.94
C ILE A 352 -11.90 -17.02 6.14
N ASP A 353 -13.08 -16.49 5.83
CA ASP A 353 -14.07 -17.16 5.01
C ASP A 353 -14.06 -16.59 3.61
N TYR A 354 -14.15 -17.47 2.62
CA TYR A 354 -14.26 -17.06 1.23
C TYR A 354 -14.97 -18.14 0.44
N ASN A 355 -15.53 -17.78 -0.70
CA ASN A 355 -16.44 -18.66 -1.39
C ASN A 355 -16.12 -18.70 -2.86
N HIS A 356 -16.20 -19.89 -3.42
CA HIS A 356 -16.15 -20.03 -4.85
C HIS A 356 -17.51 -19.59 -5.42
N SER A 357 -17.50 -18.90 -6.55
CA SER A 357 -18.70 -18.53 -7.31
C SER A 357 -19.68 -19.69 -7.62
N TYR A 358 -19.24 -20.95 -7.56
CA TYR A 358 -20.08 -22.14 -7.74
C TYR A 358 -20.64 -22.70 -6.42
N GLY A 359 -20.70 -21.88 -5.36
CA GLY A 359 -21.28 -22.26 -4.07
C GLY A 359 -20.41 -23.17 -3.21
N ARG A 360 -19.08 -23.17 -3.40
CA ARG A 360 -18.14 -23.91 -2.54
C ARG A 360 -17.65 -23.03 -1.41
N SER A 361 -17.64 -23.56 -0.19
CA SER A 361 -17.24 -22.81 1.01
C SER A 361 -15.79 -23.09 1.38
N HIS A 362 -15.03 -21.99 1.39
CA HIS A 362 -13.65 -21.76 1.82
C HIS A 362 -13.54 -21.39 3.30
N ARG A 363 -12.71 -22.07 4.12
CA ARG A 363 -12.28 -21.51 5.40
C ARG A 363 -10.78 -21.68 5.62
N LEU A 364 -10.13 -20.60 6.03
CA LEU A 364 -8.72 -20.59 6.47
C LEU A 364 -8.66 -20.13 7.92
N VAL A 365 -7.98 -20.88 8.78
CA VAL A 365 -7.81 -20.55 10.20
C VAL A 365 -6.32 -20.45 10.53
N MET A 366 -5.87 -19.24 10.82
CA MET A 366 -4.50 -18.92 11.21
C MET A 366 -4.26 -19.38 12.65
N LEU A 367 -3.38 -20.36 12.83
CA LEU A 367 -3.01 -20.88 14.14
C LEU A 367 -1.92 -20.04 14.80
N CYS A 368 -0.96 -19.59 13.99
CA CYS A 368 0.09 -18.62 14.35
C CYS A 368 0.59 -17.88 13.10
N GLY A 369 1.32 -16.78 13.29
CA GLY A 369 2.04 -16.07 12.24
C GLY A 369 1.67 -14.60 12.09
N ASP A 370 0.58 -14.13 12.69
CA ASP A 370 0.11 -12.75 12.57
C ASP A 370 0.37 -11.90 13.84
N ARG A 371 1.07 -12.47 14.83
CA ARG A 371 1.41 -11.81 16.08
C ARG A 371 2.88 -11.40 16.14
N GLU A 372 3.20 -10.57 17.12
CA GLU A 372 4.58 -10.16 17.36
C GLU A 372 5.39 -11.33 17.90
N GLY A 373 6.61 -11.50 17.40
CA GLY A 373 7.49 -12.61 17.78
C GLY A 373 7.26 -13.91 17.00
N ASP A 374 6.17 -14.04 16.24
CA ASP A 374 5.94 -15.24 15.42
C ASP A 374 7.01 -15.33 14.30
N GLU A 375 7.78 -16.40 14.33
CA GLU A 375 8.87 -16.64 13.37
C GLU A 375 8.39 -17.31 12.08
N PHE A 376 7.26 -18.02 12.14
CA PHE A 376 6.67 -18.76 11.03
C PHE A 376 5.14 -18.68 11.11
N VAL A 377 4.48 -19.14 10.05
CA VAL A 377 3.03 -19.21 9.94
C VAL A 377 2.62 -20.67 9.98
N ALA A 378 1.56 -20.99 10.73
CA ALA A 378 0.84 -22.26 10.61
C ALA A 378 -0.65 -21.97 10.47
N TYR A 379 -1.32 -22.66 9.54
CA TYR A 379 -2.76 -22.49 9.35
C TYR A 379 -3.44 -23.77 8.89
N ILE A 380 -4.73 -23.85 9.21
CA ILE A 380 -5.64 -24.86 8.68
C ILE A 380 -6.40 -24.28 7.50
N TRP A 381 -6.48 -25.03 6.41
CA TRP A 381 -7.35 -24.77 5.30
C TRP A 381 -8.39 -25.88 5.19
N MET A 382 -9.66 -25.49 5.11
CA MET A 382 -10.79 -26.38 4.96
C MET A 382 -11.57 -26.00 3.71
N ALA A 383 -12.14 -26.99 3.04
CA ALA A 383 -12.94 -26.79 1.86
C ALA A 383 -14.10 -27.79 1.80
N ASN A 384 -15.28 -27.30 1.43
CA ASN A 384 -16.41 -28.13 1.00
C ASN A 384 -16.60 -28.00 -0.52
N TRP A 385 -16.39 -29.10 -1.26
CA TRP A 385 -16.33 -29.08 -2.72
C TRP A 385 -17.70 -29.13 -3.41
N GLY A 386 -18.80 -29.26 -2.66
CA GLY A 386 -20.17 -29.32 -3.19
C GLY A 386 -20.56 -30.67 -3.83
N ASN A 387 -19.60 -31.50 -4.22
CA ASN A 387 -19.82 -32.90 -4.63
C ASN A 387 -19.91 -33.87 -3.44
N GLY A 388 -20.02 -33.33 -2.22
CA GLY A 388 -20.01 -34.07 -0.97
C GLY A 388 -18.61 -34.51 -0.51
N VAL A 389 -17.52 -33.99 -1.10
CA VAL A 389 -16.17 -34.16 -0.56
C VAL A 389 -15.84 -32.95 0.29
N ALA A 390 -15.24 -33.19 1.46
CA ALA A 390 -14.66 -32.16 2.30
C ALA A 390 -13.16 -32.43 2.53
N SER A 391 -12.36 -31.37 2.59
CA SER A 391 -10.91 -31.46 2.80
C SER A 391 -10.50 -30.60 3.98
N ILE A 392 -9.50 -31.06 4.72
CA ILE A 392 -8.80 -30.31 5.77
C ILE A 392 -7.29 -30.49 5.59
N ILE A 393 -6.55 -29.39 5.66
CA ILE A 393 -5.14 -29.36 5.34
C ILE A 393 -4.41 -28.44 6.33
N LEU A 394 -3.30 -28.92 6.89
CA LEU A 394 -2.38 -28.13 7.70
C LEU A 394 -1.19 -27.70 6.83
N TYR A 395 -0.92 -26.39 6.83
CA TYR A 395 0.19 -25.76 6.13
C TYR A 395 1.10 -25.01 7.11
N THR A 396 2.38 -24.89 6.77
CA THR A 396 3.35 -24.14 7.58
C THR A 396 4.41 -23.42 6.73
N THR A 397 5.01 -22.35 7.25
CA THR A 397 6.27 -21.77 6.74
C THR A 397 7.48 -22.13 7.59
N GLU A 398 7.31 -22.99 8.61
CA GLU A 398 8.42 -23.57 9.37
C GLU A 398 9.42 -24.23 8.41
N ALA A 399 10.72 -23.98 8.63
CA ALA A 399 11.77 -24.69 7.90
C ALA A 399 11.79 -26.17 8.35
N PRO A 400 11.87 -27.14 7.42
CA PRO A 400 11.90 -28.55 7.80
C PRO A 400 13.13 -28.85 8.65
N GLN A 401 12.94 -29.50 9.79
CA GLN A 401 14.03 -29.78 10.75
C GLN A 401 14.82 -31.05 10.39
N GLN A 402 14.27 -31.89 9.54
CA GLN A 402 14.86 -33.17 9.13
C GLN A 402 14.60 -33.43 7.64
N ILE A 403 15.42 -34.28 7.03
CA ILE A 403 15.18 -34.77 5.67
C ILE A 403 13.99 -35.73 5.72
N GLY A 404 12.92 -35.43 4.98
CA GLY A 404 11.74 -36.27 4.95
C GLY A 404 10.51 -35.54 4.41
N SER A 405 9.34 -36.12 4.67
CA SER A 405 8.04 -35.51 4.32
C SER A 405 7.01 -35.75 5.41
N GLY A 406 5.97 -34.92 5.42
CA GLY A 406 4.85 -35.04 6.34
C GLY A 406 5.06 -34.35 7.69
N PRO A 407 4.22 -34.65 8.70
CA PRO A 407 4.18 -33.89 9.95
C PRO A 407 5.48 -33.90 10.76
N ALA A 408 6.23 -35.00 10.73
CA ALA A 408 7.42 -35.18 11.57
C ALA A 408 8.54 -34.17 11.27
N VAL A 409 8.59 -33.59 10.06
CA VAL A 409 9.63 -32.59 9.72
C VAL A 409 9.27 -31.16 10.16
N PHE A 410 8.04 -30.94 10.67
CA PHE A 410 7.52 -29.64 11.11
C PHE A 410 6.93 -29.70 12.54
N PRO A 411 7.73 -30.05 13.56
CA PRO A 411 7.21 -30.33 14.90
C PRO A 411 6.54 -29.12 15.55
N ARG A 412 7.03 -27.89 15.33
CA ARG A 412 6.41 -26.69 15.94
C ARG A 412 5.01 -26.46 15.38
N ALA A 413 4.81 -26.65 14.08
CA ALA A 413 3.49 -26.54 13.46
C ALA A 413 2.51 -27.61 13.95
N VAL A 414 2.98 -28.85 14.15
CA VAL A 414 2.21 -29.97 14.72
C VAL A 414 1.76 -29.64 16.14
N ASP A 415 2.66 -29.17 16.99
CA ASP A 415 2.37 -28.82 18.39
C ASP A 415 1.34 -27.69 18.49
N ILE A 416 1.50 -26.65 17.67
CA ILE A 416 0.55 -25.54 17.62
C ILE A 416 -0.83 -26.04 17.15
N ALA A 417 -0.89 -26.87 16.12
CA ALA A 417 -2.14 -27.44 15.63
C ALA A 417 -2.84 -28.29 16.70
N HIS A 418 -2.10 -29.16 17.39
CA HIS A 418 -2.63 -29.95 18.50
C HIS A 418 -3.26 -29.08 19.58
N ASN A 419 -2.51 -28.09 20.05
CA ASN A 419 -2.93 -27.24 21.16
C ASN A 419 -4.12 -26.34 20.81
N LYS A 420 -4.24 -25.92 19.54
CA LYS A 420 -5.31 -25.03 19.08
C LYS A 420 -6.58 -25.75 18.63
N MET A 421 -6.44 -26.90 17.98
CA MET A 421 -7.58 -27.61 17.37
C MET A 421 -8.36 -28.46 18.38
N GLY A 422 -7.76 -28.83 19.51
CA GLY A 422 -8.35 -29.76 20.47
C GLY A 422 -8.79 -31.05 19.77
N ASP A 423 -10.02 -31.50 20.01
CA ASP A 423 -10.56 -32.73 19.42
C ASP A 423 -10.62 -32.71 17.89
N ALA A 424 -10.63 -31.53 17.25
CA ALA A 424 -10.64 -31.44 15.79
C ALA A 424 -9.35 -31.95 15.15
N ILE A 425 -8.26 -32.09 15.93
CA ILE A 425 -6.99 -32.66 15.45
C ILE A 425 -7.15 -34.09 14.91
N THR A 426 -8.19 -34.81 15.38
CA THR A 426 -8.55 -36.16 14.89
C THR A 426 -8.89 -36.19 13.40
N LEU A 427 -9.29 -35.06 12.80
CA LEU A 427 -9.50 -34.93 11.37
C LEU A 427 -8.19 -34.98 10.55
N LEU A 428 -7.04 -34.86 11.21
CA LEU A 428 -5.69 -34.98 10.64
C LEU A 428 -4.94 -36.17 11.28
N PRO A 429 -5.26 -37.43 10.92
CA PRO A 429 -4.80 -38.61 11.65
C PRO A 429 -3.28 -38.73 11.77
N LYS A 430 -2.53 -38.38 10.71
CA LYS A 430 -1.05 -38.41 10.74
C LYS A 430 -0.45 -37.46 11.78
N VAL A 431 -1.11 -36.32 12.03
CA VAL A 431 -0.67 -35.34 13.04
C VAL A 431 -0.97 -35.91 14.43
N ASN A 432 -2.18 -36.44 14.62
CA ASN A 432 -2.62 -37.08 15.87
C ASN A 432 -1.76 -38.30 16.27
N GLU A 433 -1.40 -39.16 15.33
CA GLU A 433 -0.54 -40.33 15.56
C GLU A 433 0.85 -39.92 16.04
N LEU A 434 1.47 -38.92 15.39
CA LEU A 434 2.80 -38.42 15.77
C LEU A 434 2.85 -37.93 17.21
N ILE A 435 1.81 -37.22 17.65
CA ILE A 435 1.70 -36.68 19.02
C ILE A 435 1.60 -37.81 20.04
N LYS A 436 0.78 -38.84 19.75
CA LYS A 436 0.65 -40.01 20.62
C LYS A 436 1.97 -40.77 20.78
N THR A 437 2.75 -40.90 19.70
CA THR A 437 4.07 -41.53 19.75
C THR A 437 5.04 -40.73 20.61
N ALA A 438 5.05 -39.39 20.49
CA ALA A 438 5.94 -38.54 21.28
C ALA A 438 5.67 -38.63 22.80
N VAL A 439 4.38 -38.66 23.20
CA VAL A 439 3.99 -38.78 24.61
C VAL A 439 4.35 -40.14 25.22
N GLY A 440 4.24 -41.21 24.42
CA GLY A 440 4.58 -42.57 24.86
C GLY A 440 6.07 -42.75 25.17
N VAL A 441 6.94 -42.10 24.39
CA VAL A 441 8.39 -42.12 24.62
C VAL A 441 8.76 -41.37 25.91
N ALA A 442 8.17 -40.19 26.15
CA ALA A 442 8.47 -39.38 27.33
C ALA A 442 8.00 -39.96 28.67
N SER A 443 7.12 -40.99 28.66
CA SER A 443 6.57 -41.60 29.88
C SER A 443 7.30 -42.88 30.31
N SER A 444 8.32 -43.32 29.57
CA SER A 444 9.06 -44.57 29.81
C SER A 444 10.48 -44.36 30.36
N ASP A 445 10.89 -43.10 30.53
CA ASP A 445 12.13 -42.66 31.19
C ASP A 445 11.80 -42.05 32.56
#